data_AF-A0ABD3PC44-F1
#
_entry.id   AF-A0ABD3PC44-F1
#
_cell.length_a   1.000
_cell.length_b   1.000
_cell.length_c   1.000
_cell.angle_alpha   90.00
_cell.angle_beta   90.00
_cell.angle_gamma   90.00
#
_symmetry.space_group_name_H-M   'P 1'
#
loop_
_entity.id
_entity.type
_entity.pdbx_description
1 polymer ?
#
loop_
_entity_poly.entity_id
_entity_poly.type
_entity_poly.pdbx_seq_one_letter_code
_entity_poly.pdbx_strand_id
1 'polypeptide(L)'
;MAGAIGNGIIMVLSPAKTMDLRPLNRRDLLCHDGVALAEIVRLNRENDCRLLCDEAFSAMICDAMKGRTEAELRSMLNLSTKLSKVARRYWADFDLGEKEGGADGAASDADCRPAMFTFSGPAYQGLDPSTCDGKTMAYLASRLFIIDPVYGVLRAL
;
A
#
# COMPACT_ATOMS: atom_id res chain seq x y z
N MET A 1 -21.97 -3.59 -2.89
CA MET A 1 -22.63 -3.89 -1.60
C MET A 1 -21.72 -3.40 -0.50
N ALA A 2 -22.15 -2.43 0.31
CA ALA A 2 -21.39 -2.03 1.49
C ALA A 2 -21.43 -3.19 2.49
N GLY A 3 -20.32 -3.91 2.64
CA GLY A 3 -20.17 -4.96 3.63
C GLY A 3 -20.44 -4.36 5.01
N ALA A 4 -21.41 -4.92 5.73
CA ALA A 4 -21.71 -4.50 7.09
C ALA A 4 -20.41 -4.48 7.91
N ILE A 5 -20.04 -3.32 8.43
CA ILE A 5 -18.98 -3.20 9.43
C ILE A 5 -19.56 -3.87 10.67
N GLY A 6 -19.42 -5.19 10.79
CA GLY A 6 -19.98 -5.94 11.92
C GLY A 6 -19.45 -5.40 13.26
N ASN A 7 -20.07 -5.77 14.38
CA ASN A 7 -19.56 -5.40 15.70
C ASN A 7 -18.07 -5.80 15.84
N GLY A 8 -17.19 -4.84 16.15
CA GLY A 8 -15.74 -5.06 16.25
C GLY A 8 -14.94 -3.76 16.34
N ILE A 9 -13.67 -3.87 16.73
CA ILE A 9 -12.75 -2.72 16.85
C ILE A 9 -12.21 -2.36 15.46
N ILE A 10 -12.22 -1.07 15.13
CA ILE A 10 -11.53 -0.53 13.96
C ILE A 10 -10.12 -0.12 14.39
N MET A 11 -9.12 -0.56 13.64
CA MET A 11 -7.72 -0.23 13.87
C MET A 11 -7.25 0.74 12.80
N VAL A 12 -6.54 1.78 13.22
CA VAL A 12 -6.00 2.80 12.33
C VAL A 12 -4.52 2.95 12.60
N LEU A 13 -3.71 2.85 11.55
CA LEU A 13 -2.26 3.08 11.59
C LEU A 13 -1.89 4.27 10.72
N SER A 14 -0.77 4.90 11.08
CA SER A 14 -0.08 5.83 10.18
C SER A 14 0.75 5.06 9.15
N PRO A 15 0.99 5.60 7.95
CA PRO A 15 1.93 5.05 6.99
C PRO A 15 3.36 5.12 7.53
N ALA A 16 4.25 4.32 6.95
CA ALA A 16 5.69 4.41 7.21
C ALA A 16 6.41 5.15 6.08
N LYS A 17 7.47 5.89 6.43
CA LYS A 17 8.33 6.57 5.43
C LYS A 17 9.16 5.60 4.59
N THR A 18 9.46 4.43 5.16
CA THR A 18 10.22 3.37 4.50
C THR A 18 9.25 2.35 3.93
N MET A 19 9.53 1.90 2.72
CA MET A 19 8.71 0.90 2.02
C MET A 19 9.58 -0.26 1.57
N ASP A 20 9.06 -1.48 1.69
CA ASP A 20 9.56 -2.63 0.95
C ASP A 20 8.80 -2.72 -0.37
N LEU A 21 9.51 -2.51 -1.47
CA LEU A 21 8.97 -2.48 -2.82
C LEU A 21 9.25 -3.79 -3.58
N ARG A 22 9.74 -4.84 -2.91
CA ARG A 22 9.89 -6.16 -3.53
C ARG A 22 8.51 -6.75 -3.83
N PRO A 23 8.30 -7.45 -4.96
CA PRO A 23 7.06 -8.20 -5.21
C PRO A 23 6.74 -9.17 -4.06
N LEU A 24 5.46 -9.36 -3.72
CA LEU A 24 5.06 -10.20 -2.57
C LEU A 24 5.61 -11.62 -2.67
N ASN A 25 5.61 -12.21 -3.87
CA ASN A 25 6.14 -13.56 -4.11
C ASN A 25 7.66 -13.70 -3.90
N ARG A 26 8.39 -12.59 -3.75
CA ARG A 26 9.84 -12.55 -3.49
C ARG A 26 10.18 -12.14 -2.06
N ARG A 27 9.17 -12.04 -1.19
CA ARG A 27 9.38 -11.76 0.23
C ARG A 27 9.35 -13.08 0.98
N ASP A 28 10.23 -13.22 1.96
CA ASP A 28 10.31 -14.37 2.86
C ASP A 28 9.15 -14.35 3.88
N LEU A 29 7.91 -14.20 3.38
CA LEU A 29 6.66 -14.17 4.16
C LEU A 29 6.04 -15.56 4.33
N LEU A 30 6.57 -16.55 3.63
CA LEU A 30 6.08 -17.93 3.59
C LEU A 30 6.83 -18.78 4.63
N CYS A 31 6.70 -18.42 5.89
CA CYS A 31 7.10 -19.30 7.00
C CYS A 31 6.07 -20.43 7.13
N HIS A 32 6.45 -21.58 7.71
CA HIS A 32 5.69 -22.83 7.75
C HIS A 32 4.24 -22.77 8.27
N ASP A 33 3.82 -21.68 8.91
CA ASP A 33 2.46 -21.44 9.44
C ASP A 33 1.76 -20.17 8.87
N GLY A 34 2.39 -19.49 7.91
CA GLY A 34 1.89 -18.24 7.32
C GLY A 34 0.81 -18.45 6.24
N VAL A 35 0.01 -17.41 5.98
CA VAL A 35 -1.01 -17.42 4.92
C VAL A 35 -0.35 -17.56 3.53
N ALA A 36 -0.83 -18.51 2.74
CA ALA A 36 -0.36 -18.70 1.37
C ALA A 36 -0.60 -17.45 0.52
N LEU A 37 0.33 -17.13 -0.40
CA LEU A 37 0.22 -15.96 -1.28
C LEU A 37 -1.13 -15.88 -2.02
N ALA A 38 -1.64 -17.03 -2.49
CA ALA A 38 -2.93 -17.10 -3.18
C ALA A 38 -4.10 -16.62 -2.30
N GLU A 39 -4.04 -16.90 -1.00
CA GLU A 39 -5.06 -16.47 -0.04
C GLU A 39 -4.94 -14.97 0.27
N ILE A 40 -3.71 -14.43 0.36
CA ILE A 40 -3.48 -12.98 0.48
C ILE A 40 -4.07 -12.24 -0.74
N VAL A 41 -3.78 -12.73 -1.95
CA VAL A 41 -4.31 -12.16 -3.20
C VAL A 41 -5.84 -12.24 -3.23
N ARG A 42 -6.43 -13.36 -2.80
CA ARG A 42 -7.89 -13.52 -2.70
C ARG A 42 -8.48 -12.50 -1.74
N LEU A 43 -7.96 -12.39 -0.52
CA LEU A 43 -8.43 -11.46 0.49
C LEU A 43 -8.25 -10.00 0.05
N ASN A 44 -7.14 -9.67 -0.62
CA ASN A 44 -6.90 -8.36 -1.22
C ASN A 44 -7.98 -7.99 -2.23
N ARG A 45 -8.35 -8.90 -3.14
CA ARG A 45 -9.44 -8.66 -4.12
C ARG A 45 -10.80 -8.53 -3.47
N GLU A 46 -11.10 -9.34 -2.46
CA GLU A 46 -12.38 -9.30 -1.74
C GLU A 46 -12.56 -8.01 -0.94
N ASN A 47 -11.44 -7.41 -0.50
CA ASN A 47 -11.44 -6.18 0.29
C ASN A 47 -11.01 -4.96 -0.53
N ASP A 48 -10.67 -5.12 -1.82
CA ASP A 48 -10.32 -4.01 -2.70
C ASP A 48 -11.50 -3.05 -2.78
N CYS A 49 -11.33 -1.91 -2.13
CA CYS A 49 -12.35 -0.89 -2.00
C CYS A 49 -11.74 0.43 -2.46
N ARG A 50 -11.62 0.56 -3.78
CA ARG A 50 -11.26 1.82 -4.46
C ARG A 50 -12.06 3.03 -3.99
N LEU A 51 -13.25 2.81 -3.41
CA LEU A 51 -14.10 3.86 -2.83
C LEU A 51 -13.50 4.57 -1.59
N LEU A 52 -12.47 4.02 -0.95
CA LEU A 52 -11.78 4.67 0.18
C LEU A 52 -10.58 5.52 -0.25
N CYS A 53 -10.05 5.24 -1.44
CA CYS A 53 -9.03 6.07 -2.07
C CYS A 53 -9.72 7.25 -2.76
N ASP A 54 -9.34 8.47 -2.40
CA ASP A 54 -9.77 9.65 -3.18
C ASP A 54 -8.84 9.78 -4.38
N GLU A 55 -9.20 9.15 -5.50
CA GLU A 55 -8.40 9.13 -6.73
C GLU A 55 -8.15 10.54 -7.27
N ALA A 56 -9.16 11.42 -7.19
CA ALA A 56 -9.04 12.80 -7.67
C ALA A 56 -8.07 13.62 -6.81
N PHE A 57 -8.16 13.48 -5.48
CA PHE A 57 -7.22 14.11 -4.56
C PHE A 57 -5.81 13.53 -4.70
N SER A 58 -5.70 12.21 -4.85
CA SER A 58 -4.42 11.52 -5.10
C SER A 58 -3.77 12.07 -6.36
N ALA A 59 -4.53 12.21 -7.45
CA ALA A 59 -4.04 12.73 -8.72
C ALA A 59 -3.55 14.18 -8.59
N MET A 60 -4.33 15.02 -7.89
CA MET A 60 -3.95 16.41 -7.59
C MET A 60 -2.61 16.48 -6.84
N ILE A 61 -2.42 15.65 -5.81
CA ILE A 61 -1.15 15.58 -5.08
C ILE A 61 -0.03 15.13 -6.01
N CYS A 62 -0.25 14.11 -6.81
CA CYS A 62 0.76 13.55 -7.70
C CYS A 62 1.23 14.56 -8.74
N ASP A 63 0.31 15.32 -9.35
CA ASP A 63 0.65 16.38 -10.29
C ASP A 63 1.46 17.49 -9.62
N ALA A 64 1.04 17.92 -8.43
CA ALA A 64 1.77 18.91 -7.64
C ALA A 64 3.19 18.45 -7.30
N MET A 65 3.38 17.17 -6.96
CA MET A 65 4.68 16.59 -6.62
C MET A 65 5.55 16.34 -7.85
N LYS A 66 4.96 15.93 -8.98
CA LYS A 66 5.64 15.75 -10.29
C LYS A 66 6.20 17.06 -10.85
N GLY A 67 5.60 18.20 -10.52
CA GLY A 67 6.08 19.53 -10.89
C GLY A 67 7.33 20.02 -10.13
N ARG A 68 7.72 19.36 -9.03
CA ARG A 68 8.83 19.82 -8.18
C ARG A 68 10.20 19.37 -8.69
N THR A 69 11.18 20.25 -8.54
CA THR A 69 12.60 19.96 -8.75
C THR A 69 13.18 19.13 -7.60
N GLU A 70 14.35 18.52 -7.84
CA GLU A 70 15.09 17.80 -6.78
C GLU A 70 15.38 18.71 -5.57
N ALA A 71 15.79 19.97 -5.81
CA ALA A 71 16.13 20.93 -4.76
C ALA A 71 14.92 21.31 -3.92
N GLU A 72 13.76 21.54 -4.55
CA GLU A 72 12.50 21.79 -3.85
C GLU A 72 12.07 20.58 -3.02
N LEU A 73 12.08 19.37 -3.59
CA LEU A 73 11.74 18.15 -2.85
C LEU A 73 12.69 17.93 -1.66
N ARG A 74 13.98 18.17 -1.85
CA ARG A 74 14.98 18.08 -0.78
C ARG A 74 14.66 19.00 0.38
N SER A 75 14.36 20.28 0.10
CA SER A 75 14.05 21.28 1.12
C SER A 75 12.70 21.01 1.78
N MET A 76 11.66 20.72 0.98
CA MET A 76 10.28 20.55 1.44
C MET A 76 10.12 19.31 2.32
N LEU A 77 10.76 18.20 1.94
CA LEU A 77 10.65 16.92 2.65
C LEU A 77 11.82 16.70 3.63
N ASN A 78 12.72 17.67 3.75
CA ASN A 78 13.94 17.61 4.56
C ASN A 78 14.76 16.32 4.30
N LEU A 79 15.03 16.04 3.02
CA LEU A 79 15.72 14.83 2.55
C LEU A 79 17.21 15.08 2.34
N SER A 80 17.99 13.99 2.35
CA SER A 80 19.36 14.02 1.82
C SER A 80 19.35 14.15 0.31
N THR A 81 20.46 14.60 -0.29
CA THR A 81 20.62 14.69 -1.76
C THR A 81 20.40 13.35 -2.46
N LYS A 82 20.75 12.23 -1.80
CA LYS A 82 20.51 10.89 -2.38
C LYS A 82 19.01 10.56 -2.36
N LEU A 83 18.33 10.82 -1.24
CA LEU A 83 16.91 10.54 -1.10
C LEU A 83 16.04 11.46 -1.96
N SER A 84 16.44 12.72 -2.18
CA SER A 84 15.71 13.63 -3.08
C SER A 84 15.70 13.15 -4.52
N LYS A 85 16.80 12.57 -5.02
CA LYS A 85 16.86 11.94 -6.35
C LYS A 85 15.92 10.75 -6.47
N VAL A 86 15.92 9.90 -5.46
CA VAL A 86 15.03 8.72 -5.39
C VAL A 86 13.57 9.16 -5.33
N ALA A 87 13.23 10.11 -4.45
CA ALA A 87 11.88 10.65 -4.33
C ALA A 87 11.41 11.30 -5.64
N ARG A 88 12.27 12.08 -6.30
CA ARG A 88 11.95 12.70 -7.60
C ARG A 88 11.60 11.64 -8.65
N ARG A 89 12.39 10.57 -8.71
CA ARG A 89 12.13 9.43 -9.60
C ARG A 89 10.82 8.73 -9.24
N TYR A 90 10.57 8.46 -7.96
CA TYR A 90 9.31 7.85 -7.53
C TYR A 90 8.10 8.68 -7.95
N TRP A 91 8.11 10.00 -7.75
CA TRP A 91 7.02 10.85 -8.21
C TRP A 91 6.89 10.90 -9.72
N ALA A 92 8.00 10.87 -10.47
CA ALA A 92 7.97 10.86 -11.94
C ALA A 92 7.39 9.53 -12.49
N ASP A 93 7.78 8.41 -11.88
CA ASP A 93 7.35 7.06 -12.25
C ASP A 93 5.95 6.72 -11.71
N PHE A 94 5.39 7.53 -10.81
CA PHE A 94 4.10 7.28 -10.17
C PHE A 94 2.93 7.41 -11.14
N ASP A 95 2.05 6.41 -11.17
CA ASP A 95 0.81 6.39 -11.94
C ASP A 95 -0.31 5.83 -11.06
N LEU A 96 -1.47 6.49 -11.02
CA LEU A 96 -2.65 6.04 -10.27
C LEU A 96 -3.46 5.00 -11.04
N GLY A 97 -3.13 4.76 -12.31
CA GLY A 97 -3.75 3.73 -13.13
C GLY A 97 -4.98 4.21 -13.88
N GLU A 98 -4.76 4.86 -15.03
CA GLU A 98 -5.71 4.79 -16.15
C GLU A 98 -5.35 3.65 -17.14
N LYS A 99 -4.28 2.88 -16.89
CA LYS A 99 -3.74 1.90 -17.85
C LYS A 99 -3.47 0.50 -17.30
N GLU A 100 -4.44 -0.05 -16.57
CA GLU A 100 -4.56 -1.51 -16.39
C GLU A 100 -5.84 -2.06 -17.06
N GLY A 101 -6.19 -1.47 -18.20
CA GLY A 101 -7.28 -1.91 -19.08
C GLY A 101 -6.86 -2.07 -20.54
N GLY A 102 -5.57 -2.28 -20.81
CA GLY A 102 -5.10 -2.74 -22.12
C GLY A 102 -5.56 -4.17 -22.37
N ALA A 103 -5.87 -4.51 -23.63
CA ALA A 103 -6.49 -5.77 -24.06
C ALA A 103 -5.74 -7.09 -23.72
N ASP A 104 -4.63 -7.02 -22.98
CA ASP A 104 -3.86 -8.13 -22.41
C ASP A 104 -3.77 -8.03 -20.86
N GLY A 105 -4.86 -7.55 -20.23
CA GLY A 105 -4.95 -7.10 -18.84
C GLY A 105 -4.61 -8.12 -17.76
N ALA A 106 -3.33 -8.21 -17.42
CA ALA A 106 -2.85 -8.78 -16.17
C ALA A 106 -1.61 -8.01 -15.70
N ALA A 107 -1.79 -6.98 -14.88
CA ALA A 107 -0.82 -6.80 -13.80
C ALA A 107 -0.82 -8.15 -13.05
N SER A 108 0.29 -8.88 -13.11
CA SER A 108 0.33 -10.22 -12.55
C SER A 108 -0.02 -10.08 -11.07
N ASP A 109 -0.91 -10.94 -10.54
CA ASP A 109 -1.31 -10.89 -9.12
C ASP A 109 -0.11 -10.94 -8.16
N ALA A 110 1.06 -11.36 -8.64
CA ALA A 110 2.32 -11.39 -7.93
C ALA A 110 2.99 -10.01 -7.74
N ASP A 111 2.61 -9.01 -8.53
CA ASP A 111 3.12 -7.63 -8.47
C ASP A 111 2.29 -6.71 -7.56
N CYS A 112 1.18 -7.21 -6.99
CA CYS A 112 0.41 -6.45 -6.01
C CYS A 112 1.25 -6.15 -4.76
N ARG A 113 1.03 -4.98 -4.16
CA ARG A 113 1.80 -4.46 -3.02
C ARG A 113 0.86 -3.93 -1.93
N PRO A 114 0.11 -4.82 -1.25
CA PRO A 114 -0.86 -4.41 -0.26
C PRO A 114 -0.18 -3.64 0.88
N ALA A 115 -0.88 -2.65 1.42
CA ALA A 115 -0.26 -1.63 2.27
C ALA A 115 0.41 -2.20 3.53
N MET A 116 -0.18 -3.23 4.16
CA MET A 116 0.37 -3.84 5.37
C MET A 116 1.71 -4.54 5.15
N PHE A 117 1.98 -4.98 3.92
CA PHE A 117 3.27 -5.56 3.55
C PHE A 117 4.23 -4.49 3.04
N THR A 118 3.72 -3.46 2.35
CA THR A 118 4.56 -2.43 1.71
C THR A 118 5.21 -1.50 2.71
N PHE A 119 4.46 -1.01 3.71
CA PHE A 119 5.03 -0.11 4.70
C PHE A 119 5.96 -0.85 5.67
N SER A 120 7.14 -0.29 5.90
CA SER A 120 8.18 -0.88 6.73
C SER A 120 8.62 0.12 7.81
N GLY A 121 8.01 0.05 8.98
CA GLY A 121 8.41 0.84 10.15
C GLY A 121 8.11 0.11 11.46
N PRO A 122 8.43 0.68 12.63
CA PRO A 122 8.27 -0.01 13.91
C PRO A 122 6.86 -0.56 14.17
N ALA A 123 5.81 0.15 13.75
CA ALA A 123 4.43 -0.33 13.87
C ALA A 123 4.15 -1.56 13.00
N TYR A 124 4.70 -1.61 11.77
CA TYR A 124 4.53 -2.73 10.84
C TYR A 124 5.42 -3.92 11.21
N GLN A 125 6.59 -3.66 11.81
CA GLN A 125 7.44 -4.68 12.41
C GLN A 125 6.78 -5.31 13.64
N GLY A 126 6.07 -4.52 14.45
CA GLY A 126 5.29 -5.03 15.59
C GLY A 126 4.01 -5.75 15.18
N LEU A 127 3.39 -5.37 14.05
CA LEU A 127 2.25 -6.09 13.46
C LEU A 127 2.66 -7.46 12.92
N ASP A 128 3.86 -7.55 12.36
CA ASP A 128 4.46 -8.75 11.74
C ASP A 128 3.46 -9.61 10.94
N PRO A 129 3.10 -9.17 9.72
CA PRO A 129 2.15 -9.88 8.85
C PRO A 129 2.51 -11.33 8.55
N SER A 130 3.79 -11.70 8.68
CA SER A 130 4.28 -13.06 8.42
C SER A 130 3.81 -14.09 9.45
N THR A 131 3.40 -13.62 10.63
CA THR A 131 2.93 -14.44 11.75
C THR A 131 1.41 -14.63 11.76
N CYS A 132 0.69 -13.95 10.88
CA CYS A 132 -0.76 -14.01 10.82
C CYS A 132 -1.23 -15.35 10.23
N ASP A 133 -2.24 -15.96 10.85
CA ASP A 133 -3.02 -17.04 10.24
C ASP A 133 -4.12 -16.47 9.32
N GLY A 134 -4.82 -17.34 8.59
CA GLY A 134 -5.85 -16.90 7.64
C GLY A 134 -7.01 -16.12 8.27
N LYS A 135 -7.38 -16.45 9.52
CA LYS A 135 -8.45 -15.74 10.24
C LYS A 135 -8.01 -14.34 10.66
N THR A 136 -6.79 -14.23 11.17
CA THR A 136 -6.17 -12.95 11.56
C THR A 136 -6.01 -12.07 10.34
N MET A 137 -5.53 -12.62 9.22
CA MET A 137 -5.39 -11.89 7.96
C MET A 137 -6.73 -11.35 7.46
N ALA A 138 -7.79 -12.17 7.44
CA ALA A 138 -9.12 -11.72 7.05
C ALA A 138 -9.70 -10.65 8.00
N TYR A 139 -9.42 -10.77 9.31
CA TYR A 139 -9.82 -9.76 10.29
C TYR A 139 -9.09 -8.44 10.03
N LEU A 140 -7.77 -8.46 9.80
CA LEU A 140 -6.98 -7.26 9.48
C LEU A 140 -7.42 -6.63 8.15
N ALA A 141 -7.66 -7.42 7.10
CA ALA A 141 -8.11 -6.92 5.80
C ALA A 141 -9.42 -6.09 5.89
N SER A 142 -10.30 -6.48 6.81
CA SER A 142 -11.59 -5.80 7.01
C SER A 142 -11.57 -4.67 8.06
N ARG A 143 -10.57 -4.63 8.95
CA ARG A 143 -10.57 -3.76 10.15
C ARG A 143 -9.36 -2.85 10.33
N LEU A 144 -8.27 -3.12 9.64
CA LEU A 144 -7.07 -2.31 9.71
C LEU A 144 -7.04 -1.35 8.51
N PHE A 145 -7.01 -0.07 8.83
CA PHE A 145 -6.92 1.03 7.89
C PHE A 145 -5.64 1.84 8.11
N ILE A 146 -5.13 2.42 7.03
CA ILE A 146 -3.92 3.24 7.04
C ILE A 146 -4.29 4.61 6.47
N ILE A 147 -4.08 5.68 7.25
CA ILE A 147 -4.37 7.05 6.81
C ILE A 147 -3.15 7.61 6.10
N ASP A 148 -3.17 7.61 4.77
CA ASP A 148 -2.07 8.03 3.94
C ASP A 148 -2.30 9.43 3.34
N PRO A 149 -1.32 10.34 3.37
CA PRO A 149 -1.50 11.70 2.87
C PRO A 149 -1.68 11.76 1.35
N VAL A 150 -1.29 10.74 0.59
CA VAL A 150 -1.47 10.67 -0.87
C VAL A 150 -2.80 10.02 -1.19
N TYR A 151 -3.05 8.83 -0.62
CA TYR A 151 -4.23 8.01 -0.97
C TYR A 151 -5.47 8.29 -0.11
N GLY A 152 -5.36 9.08 0.94
CA GLY A 152 -6.42 9.29 1.93
C GLY A 152 -6.52 8.10 2.89
N VAL A 153 -7.29 7.07 2.54
CA VAL A 153 -7.46 5.87 3.37
C VAL A 153 -7.17 4.61 2.56
N LEU A 154 -6.18 3.86 3.03
CA LEU A 154 -5.85 2.53 2.51
C LEU A 154 -6.38 1.45 3.46
N ARG A 155 -6.77 0.31 2.89
CA ARG A 155 -6.96 -0.92 3.68
C ARG A 155 -5.63 -1.64 3.86
N ALA A 156 -5.58 -2.54 4.84
CA ALA A 156 -4.40 -3.37 5.07
C ALA A 156 -4.04 -4.24 3.87
N LEU A 157 -5.07 -4.83 3.25
CA LEU A 157 -5.01 -5.52 1.96
C LEU A 157 -5.75 -4.69 0.92
#